data_AF-A0A2I1DBS6-F1
#
_entry.id   AF-A0A2I1DBS6-F1
#
_cell.length_a   1.000
_cell.length_b   1.000
_cell.length_c   1.000
_cell.angle_alpha   90.00
_cell.angle_beta   90.00
_cell.angle_gamma   90.00
#
_symmetry.space_group_name_H-M   'P 1'
#
loop_
_entity.id
_entity.type
_entity.pdbx_description
1 polymer ?
#
loop_
_entity_poly.entity_id
_entity_poly.type
_entity_poly.pdbx_seq_one_letter_code
_entity_poly.pdbx_strand_id
1 'polypeptide(L)'
;MDKKYALKLDHDDGDPGYTEKGRDLGRFRCELNGYRKLHTSGVCARGFVPKFHGSIERIDPAAFHPVLQHFAQDKLKPRAILLEYLSNAESLNCVNYSDALYPQAIEGMQEIHRAGVHHQDIYPKNLLLVRGNPDRLVWIDFDVATTFTDCGPEQLARCDHEIALVKGFGEALRDDQAEGLPPNTKFY
;
A
#
# COMPACT_ATOMS: atom_id res chain seq x y z
N MET A 1 -11.69 0.04 -25.51
CA MET A 1 -10.51 0.29 -24.67
C MET A 1 -10.38 -0.89 -23.73
N ASP A 2 -9.26 -1.59 -23.77
CA ASP A 2 -9.03 -2.72 -22.88
C ASP A 2 -8.77 -2.23 -21.46
N LYS A 3 -9.50 -2.80 -20.50
CA LYS A 3 -9.35 -2.45 -19.09
C LYS A 3 -8.14 -3.19 -18.51
N LYS A 4 -7.14 -2.43 -18.02
CA LYS A 4 -5.93 -2.97 -17.40
C LYS A 4 -6.12 -3.11 -15.88
N TYR A 5 -5.43 -4.10 -15.31
CA TYR A 5 -5.39 -4.37 -13.88
C TYR A 5 -3.96 -4.70 -13.45
N ALA A 6 -3.65 -4.45 -12.18
CA ALA A 6 -2.43 -4.92 -11.55
C ALA A 6 -2.76 -6.22 -10.78
N LEU A 7 -2.04 -7.30 -11.07
CA LEU A 7 -2.14 -8.55 -10.33
C LEU A 7 -0.90 -8.67 -9.44
N LYS A 8 -1.06 -8.49 -8.14
CA LYS A 8 0.01 -8.74 -7.16
C LYS A 8 -0.05 -10.20 -6.76
N LEU A 9 1.04 -10.94 -6.99
CA LEU A 9 1.16 -12.36 -6.66
C LEU A 9 2.05 -12.55 -5.44
N ASP A 10 1.65 -13.49 -4.59
CA ASP A 10 2.35 -13.87 -3.39
C ASP A 10 2.65 -15.38 -3.42
N HIS A 11 3.87 -15.73 -3.04
CA HIS A 11 4.23 -17.11 -2.74
C HIS A 11 3.40 -17.59 -1.55
N ASP A 12 2.90 -18.82 -1.63
CA ASP A 12 2.19 -19.46 -0.53
C ASP A 12 3.11 -20.48 0.16
N ASP A 13 3.72 -20.05 1.27
CA ASP A 13 4.58 -20.89 2.12
C ASP A 13 3.81 -21.57 3.26
N GLY A 14 2.47 -21.48 3.27
CA GLY A 14 1.61 -21.91 4.37
C GLY A 14 1.30 -20.79 5.36
N ASP A 15 0.63 -21.12 6.47
CA ASP A 15 0.23 -20.13 7.47
C ASP A 15 1.38 -19.85 8.47
N PRO A 16 1.97 -18.63 8.46
CA PRO A 16 2.99 -18.26 9.44
C PRO A 16 2.40 -17.95 10.83
N GLY A 17 1.07 -17.92 10.95
CA GLY A 17 0.37 -17.69 12.21
C GLY A 17 0.37 -16.23 12.65
N TYR A 18 0.42 -16.03 13.96
CA TYR A 18 0.31 -14.73 14.63
C TYR A 18 1.42 -14.57 15.66
N THR A 19 1.80 -13.33 15.96
CA THR A 19 2.66 -13.04 17.11
C THR A 19 1.90 -13.25 18.42
N GLU A 20 2.61 -13.34 19.54
CA GLU A 20 2.00 -13.42 20.89
C GLU A 20 1.04 -12.26 21.18
N LYS A 21 1.26 -11.10 20.57
CA LYS A 21 0.40 -9.91 20.68
C LYS A 21 -0.74 -9.89 19.66
N GLY A 22 -0.97 -10.98 18.93
CA GLY A 22 -2.05 -11.14 17.96
C GLY A 22 -1.82 -10.47 16.61
N ARG A 23 -0.59 -10.02 16.30
CA ARG A 23 -0.29 -9.48 14.96
C ARG A 23 -0.22 -10.62 13.95
N ASP A 24 -0.95 -10.50 12.87
CA ASP A 24 -0.91 -11.43 11.75
C ASP A 24 0.46 -11.38 11.04
N LEU A 25 1.05 -12.56 10.81
CA LEU A 25 2.35 -12.69 10.12
C LEU A 25 2.18 -13.03 8.63
N GLY A 26 0.96 -13.33 8.18
CA GLY A 26 0.66 -13.69 6.80
C GLY A 26 0.58 -12.46 5.92
N ARG A 27 1.64 -12.14 5.16
CA ARG A 27 1.71 -10.95 4.30
C ARG A 27 0.51 -10.78 3.37
N PHE A 28 0.17 -11.82 2.62
CA PHE A 28 -1.02 -11.85 1.78
C PHE A 28 -2.31 -11.60 2.58
N ARG A 29 -2.43 -12.17 3.79
CA ARG A 29 -3.61 -12.04 4.64
C ARG A 29 -3.73 -10.62 5.20
N CYS A 30 -2.63 -10.00 5.61
CA CYS A 30 -2.56 -8.60 5.99
C CYS A 30 -3.02 -7.69 4.86
N GLU A 31 -2.45 -7.86 3.66
CA GLU A 31 -2.77 -7.02 2.51
C GLU A 31 -4.24 -7.20 2.07
N LEU A 32 -4.71 -8.45 1.98
CA LEU A 32 -6.09 -8.75 1.62
C LEU A 32 -7.08 -8.15 2.62
N ASN A 33 -6.83 -8.29 3.92
CA ASN A 33 -7.69 -7.74 4.95
C ASN A 33 -7.66 -6.20 4.95
N GLY A 34 -6.48 -5.60 4.71
CA GLY A 34 -6.33 -4.17 4.50
C GLY A 34 -7.19 -3.66 3.35
N TYR A 35 -7.02 -4.21 2.15
CA TYR A 35 -7.81 -3.80 0.98
C TYR A 35 -9.30 -4.07 1.12
N ARG A 36 -9.71 -5.18 1.78
CA ARG A 36 -11.12 -5.44 2.06
C ARG A 36 -11.74 -4.32 2.90
N LYS A 37 -11.07 -3.90 3.99
CA LYS A 37 -11.53 -2.79 4.81
C LYS A 37 -11.59 -1.47 4.06
N LEU A 38 -10.49 -1.12 3.38
CA LEU A 38 -10.39 0.11 2.59
C LEU A 38 -11.47 0.19 1.51
N HIS A 39 -11.78 -0.95 0.88
CA HIS A 39 -12.87 -1.07 -0.08
C HIS A 39 -14.24 -0.86 0.57
N THR A 40 -14.55 -1.56 1.66
CA THR A 40 -15.84 -1.44 2.36
C THR A 40 -16.08 -0.05 2.95
N SER A 41 -15.02 0.65 3.35
CA SER A 41 -15.07 2.01 3.89
C SER A 41 -15.02 3.10 2.82
N GLY A 42 -15.01 2.73 1.53
CA GLY A 42 -15.00 3.68 0.42
C GLY A 42 -13.70 4.47 0.23
N VAL A 43 -12.60 4.08 0.89
CA VAL A 43 -11.28 4.72 0.72
C VAL A 43 -10.77 4.49 -0.70
N CYS A 44 -10.91 3.27 -1.22
CA CYS A 44 -10.58 2.91 -2.61
C CYS A 44 -11.34 3.78 -3.64
N ALA A 45 -12.61 4.09 -3.38
CA ALA A 45 -13.45 4.87 -4.29
C ALA A 45 -13.04 6.35 -4.32
N ARG A 46 -12.53 6.88 -3.20
CA ARG A 46 -12.01 8.25 -3.08
C ARG A 46 -10.61 8.43 -3.66
N GLY A 47 -9.93 7.33 -3.99
CA GLY A 47 -8.71 7.35 -4.78
C GLY A 47 -7.40 7.51 -4.00
N PHE A 48 -7.44 7.45 -2.66
CA PHE A 48 -6.25 7.48 -1.80
C PHE A 48 -5.45 6.17 -1.79
N VAL A 49 -6.07 5.08 -2.23
CA VAL A 49 -5.47 3.74 -2.38
C VAL A 49 -5.98 3.14 -3.70
N PRO A 50 -5.31 2.12 -4.28
CA PRO A 50 -5.78 1.45 -5.49
C PRO A 50 -7.18 0.87 -5.30
N LYS A 51 -7.98 0.87 -6.37
CA LYS A 51 -9.25 0.12 -6.36
C LYS A 51 -8.97 -1.38 -6.18
N PHE A 52 -9.65 -2.00 -5.23
CA PHE A 52 -9.62 -3.44 -5.03
C PHE A 52 -10.68 -4.11 -5.90
N HIS A 53 -10.28 -5.13 -6.68
CA HIS A 53 -11.16 -5.85 -7.60
C HIS A 53 -11.41 -7.31 -7.19
N GLY A 54 -10.66 -7.84 -6.25
CA GLY A 54 -10.84 -9.19 -5.71
C GLY A 54 -9.53 -9.87 -5.39
N SER A 55 -9.61 -11.13 -4.96
CA SER A 55 -8.46 -12.01 -4.73
C SER A 55 -8.63 -13.35 -5.44
N ILE A 56 -7.52 -14.01 -5.73
CA ILE A 56 -7.47 -15.36 -6.27
C ILE A 56 -6.62 -16.20 -5.31
N GLU A 57 -7.22 -17.24 -4.76
CA GLU A 57 -6.59 -18.04 -3.69
C GLU A 57 -5.64 -19.12 -4.22
N ARG A 58 -5.79 -19.54 -5.48
CA ARG A 58 -5.02 -20.64 -6.05
C ARG A 58 -4.82 -20.45 -7.54
N ILE A 59 -3.85 -19.64 -7.92
CA ILE A 59 -3.49 -19.46 -9.33
C ILE A 59 -2.75 -20.70 -9.82
N ASP A 60 -3.11 -21.19 -11.01
CA ASP A 60 -2.32 -22.20 -11.71
C ASP A 60 -1.21 -21.52 -12.54
N PRO A 61 0.07 -21.60 -12.15
CA PRO A 61 1.15 -20.93 -12.88
C PRO A 61 1.27 -21.43 -14.33
N ALA A 62 0.89 -22.68 -14.60
CA ALA A 62 0.97 -23.27 -15.94
C ALA A 62 0.00 -22.60 -16.93
N ALA A 63 -1.15 -22.12 -16.45
CA ALA A 63 -2.13 -21.42 -17.27
C ALA A 63 -1.64 -20.05 -17.79
N PHE A 64 -0.60 -19.50 -17.17
CA PHE A 64 -0.02 -18.20 -17.48
C PHE A 64 1.45 -18.32 -17.93
N HIS A 65 1.84 -19.46 -18.49
CA HIS A 65 3.19 -19.66 -19.00
C HIS A 65 3.48 -18.69 -20.17
N PRO A 66 4.67 -18.05 -20.23
CA PRO A 66 5.82 -18.19 -19.32
C PRO A 66 5.84 -17.21 -18.13
N VAL A 67 4.87 -16.30 -18.04
CA VAL A 67 4.88 -15.16 -17.11
C VAL A 67 5.01 -15.59 -15.64
N LEU A 68 4.31 -16.66 -15.25
CA LEU A 68 4.32 -17.15 -13.86
C LEU A 68 5.25 -18.35 -13.62
N GLN A 69 6.20 -18.61 -14.51
CA GLN A 69 7.07 -19.80 -14.42
C GLN A 69 7.86 -19.88 -13.10
N HIS A 70 8.15 -18.75 -12.46
CA HIS A 70 8.90 -18.72 -11.19
C HIS A 70 8.10 -19.30 -10.01
N PHE A 71 6.76 -19.34 -10.12
CA PHE A 71 5.89 -19.99 -9.13
C PHE A 71 5.66 -21.48 -9.42
N ALA A 72 6.18 -22.02 -10.52
CA ALA A 72 5.89 -23.39 -10.95
C ALA A 72 6.46 -24.45 -10.00
N GLN A 73 7.46 -24.09 -9.19
CA GLN A 73 8.11 -24.97 -8.21
C GLN A 73 7.64 -24.71 -6.78
N ASP A 74 6.69 -23.80 -6.58
CA ASP A 74 6.15 -23.53 -5.25
C ASP A 74 5.41 -24.76 -4.72
N LYS A 75 5.55 -25.00 -3.41
CA LYS A 75 4.87 -26.12 -2.74
C LYS A 75 3.35 -25.96 -2.75
N LEU A 76 2.86 -24.73 -2.58
CA LEU A 76 1.46 -24.37 -2.68
C LEU A 76 1.24 -23.42 -3.86
N LYS A 77 0.02 -23.36 -4.36
CA LYS A 77 -0.31 -22.49 -5.49
C LYS A 77 -0.27 -21.03 -5.02
N PRO A 78 0.31 -20.11 -5.80
CA PRO A 78 0.38 -18.71 -5.41
C PRO A 78 -1.01 -18.10 -5.28
N ARG A 79 -1.09 -17.11 -4.41
CA ARG A 79 -2.27 -16.29 -4.15
C ARG A 79 -2.08 -14.95 -4.83
N ALA A 80 -3.17 -14.25 -5.10
CA ALA A 80 -3.07 -12.93 -5.70
C ALA A 80 -4.19 -11.99 -5.31
N ILE A 81 -3.88 -10.70 -5.38
CA ILE A 81 -4.83 -9.60 -5.24
C ILE A 81 -4.87 -8.83 -6.56
N LEU A 82 -6.10 -8.58 -7.04
CA LEU A 82 -6.35 -7.80 -8.25
C LEU A 82 -6.66 -6.35 -7.86
N LEU A 83 -5.81 -5.43 -8.33
CA LEU A 83 -5.86 -4.01 -8.01
C LEU A 83 -6.00 -3.14 -9.26
N GLU A 84 -6.34 -1.87 -9.04
CA GLU A 84 -6.28 -0.82 -10.05
C GLU A 84 -4.88 -0.76 -10.66
N TYR A 85 -4.80 -0.77 -11.99
CA TYR A 85 -3.56 -0.48 -12.68
C TYR A 85 -3.32 1.02 -12.71
N LEU A 86 -2.28 1.48 -11.99
CA LEU A 86 -1.87 2.88 -11.96
C LEU A 86 -0.86 3.14 -13.07
N SER A 87 -1.32 3.65 -14.20
CA SER A 87 -0.46 3.94 -15.37
C SER A 87 0.52 5.08 -15.08
N ASN A 88 1.79 4.90 -15.43
CA ASN A 88 2.86 5.89 -15.26
C ASN A 88 2.98 6.41 -13.81
N ALA A 89 2.72 5.53 -12.84
CA ALA A 89 2.89 5.84 -11.43
C ALA A 89 4.37 5.80 -11.05
N GLU A 90 4.81 6.78 -10.26
CA GLU A 90 6.17 6.88 -9.75
C GLU A 90 6.15 6.88 -8.23
N SER A 91 7.10 6.18 -7.60
CA SER A 91 7.30 6.33 -6.16
C SER A 91 7.66 7.77 -5.81
N LEU A 92 7.05 8.29 -4.75
CA LEU A 92 7.33 9.63 -4.26
C LEU A 92 8.78 9.72 -3.79
N ASN A 93 9.43 10.82 -4.15
CA ASN A 93 10.79 11.17 -3.76
C ASN A 93 10.95 12.69 -3.77
N CYS A 94 12.11 13.20 -3.36
CA CYS A 94 12.36 14.64 -3.27
C CYS A 94 12.24 15.36 -4.63
N VAL A 95 12.54 14.72 -5.76
CA VAL A 95 12.47 15.36 -7.09
C VAL A 95 11.02 15.55 -7.55
N ASN A 96 10.14 14.57 -7.31
CA ASN A 96 8.73 14.65 -7.71
C ASN A 96 7.78 15.11 -6.58
N TYR A 97 8.32 15.51 -5.42
CA TYR A 97 7.58 16.14 -4.33
C TYR A 97 6.88 17.44 -4.79
N SER A 98 5.73 17.73 -4.18
CA SER A 98 4.99 18.98 -4.39
C SER A 98 4.18 19.36 -3.14
N ASP A 99 4.37 20.59 -2.64
CA ASP A 99 3.57 21.14 -1.54
C ASP A 99 2.07 21.18 -1.86
N ALA A 100 1.71 21.29 -3.14
CA ALA A 100 0.30 21.31 -3.58
C ALA A 100 -0.36 19.93 -3.52
N LEU A 101 0.41 18.86 -3.75
CA LEU A 101 -0.11 17.48 -3.78
C LEU A 101 0.03 16.77 -2.43
N TYR A 102 1.10 17.06 -1.68
CA TYR A 102 1.42 16.35 -0.45
C TYR A 102 0.30 16.33 0.62
N PRO A 103 -0.57 17.36 0.76
CA PRO A 103 -1.74 17.27 1.64
C PRO A 103 -2.62 16.03 1.38
N GLN A 104 -2.69 15.53 0.15
CA GLN A 104 -3.42 14.30 -0.19
C GLN A 104 -2.82 13.05 0.48
N ALA A 105 -1.50 13.00 0.71
CA ALA A 105 -0.87 11.88 1.40
C ALA A 105 -1.30 11.81 2.87
N ILE A 106 -1.34 12.97 3.53
CA ILE A 106 -1.77 13.11 4.92
C ILE A 106 -3.26 12.76 5.04
N GLU A 107 -4.10 13.31 4.15
CA GLU A 107 -5.53 13.00 4.11
C GLU A 107 -5.76 11.51 3.83
N GLY A 108 -5.04 10.93 2.88
CA GLY A 108 -5.11 9.51 2.57
C GLY A 108 -4.77 8.62 3.76
N MET A 109 -3.74 8.97 4.53
CA MET A 109 -3.38 8.24 5.75
C MET A 109 -4.47 8.35 6.83
N GLN A 110 -5.05 9.55 7.01
CA GLN A 110 -6.18 9.74 7.93
C GLN A 110 -7.40 8.90 7.52
N GLU A 111 -7.68 8.76 6.22
CA GLU A 111 -8.75 7.91 5.73
C GLU A 111 -8.48 6.42 5.92
N ILE A 112 -7.22 5.99 5.73
CA ILE A 112 -6.77 4.62 6.01
C ILE A 112 -6.99 4.29 7.49
N HIS A 113 -6.59 5.19 8.40
CA HIS A 113 -6.80 5.03 9.84
C HIS A 113 -8.28 5.01 10.21
N ARG A 114 -9.10 5.89 9.63
CA ARG A 114 -10.55 5.93 9.86
C ARG A 114 -11.25 4.65 9.39
N ALA A 115 -10.69 3.97 8.37
CA ALA A 115 -11.17 2.66 7.93
C ALA A 115 -10.73 1.50 8.85
N GLY A 116 -9.98 1.77 9.93
CA GLY A 116 -9.52 0.76 10.87
C GLY A 116 -8.34 -0.07 10.34
N VAL A 117 -7.48 0.56 9.56
CA VAL A 117 -6.22 0.01 9.00
C VAL A 117 -5.07 0.88 9.47
N HIS A 118 -3.99 0.27 9.95
CA HIS A 118 -2.73 0.94 10.30
C HIS A 118 -1.63 0.38 9.41
N HIS A 119 -0.95 1.24 8.64
CA HIS A 119 -0.19 0.83 7.45
C HIS A 119 1.12 0.12 7.81
N GLN A 120 1.85 0.61 8.82
CA GLN A 120 3.14 0.13 9.31
C GLN A 120 4.36 0.24 8.36
N ASP A 121 4.18 0.56 7.07
CA ASP A 121 5.27 0.73 6.10
C ASP A 121 5.08 2.02 5.31
N ILE A 122 5.18 3.15 5.98
CA ILE A 122 4.85 4.47 5.42
C ILE A 122 5.98 5.13 4.62
N TYR A 123 7.01 4.37 4.21
CA TYR A 123 8.13 4.94 3.46
C TYR A 123 7.66 5.53 2.11
N PRO A 124 8.33 6.58 1.59
CA PRO A 124 7.94 7.23 0.34
C PRO A 124 7.78 6.29 -0.86
N LYS A 125 8.51 5.16 -0.90
CA LYS A 125 8.37 4.12 -1.93
C LYS A 125 6.93 3.58 -2.07
N ASN A 126 6.16 3.58 -0.97
CA ASN A 126 4.79 3.07 -0.87
C ASN A 126 3.74 4.15 -1.08
N LEU A 127 4.16 5.37 -1.43
CA LEU A 127 3.31 6.47 -1.81
C LEU A 127 3.58 6.79 -3.28
N LEU A 128 2.62 6.49 -4.16
CA LEU A 128 2.78 6.66 -5.59
C LEU A 128 2.17 7.98 -6.08
N LEU A 129 2.93 8.74 -6.84
CA LEU A 129 2.44 9.83 -7.66
C LEU A 129 1.88 9.27 -8.97
N VAL A 130 0.58 9.44 -9.17
CA VAL A 130 -0.11 9.04 -10.39
C VAL A 130 -0.45 10.28 -11.19
N ARG A 131 0.18 10.43 -12.35
CA ARG A 131 -0.05 11.56 -13.26
C ARG A 131 -1.39 11.42 -13.97
N GLY A 132 -2.16 12.51 -14.03
CA GLY A 132 -3.50 12.50 -14.60
C GLY A 132 -4.14 13.89 -14.67
N ASN A 133 -5.46 13.93 -14.52
CA ASN A 133 -6.20 15.19 -14.40
C ASN A 133 -7.37 14.99 -13.40
N PRO A 134 -7.18 15.30 -12.09
CA PRO A 134 -5.95 15.80 -11.46
C PRO A 134 -4.90 14.70 -11.21
N ASP A 135 -3.66 15.12 -10.93
CA ASP A 135 -2.64 14.27 -10.31
C ASP A 135 -3.10 13.84 -8.91
N ARG A 136 -2.75 12.61 -8.51
CA ARG A 136 -3.08 12.09 -7.18
C ARG A 136 -1.94 11.31 -6.53
N LEU A 137 -1.86 11.39 -5.20
CA LEU A 137 -1.00 10.55 -4.38
C LEU A 137 -1.78 9.33 -3.86
N VAL A 138 -1.19 8.14 -3.99
CA VAL A 138 -1.86 6.87 -3.72
C VAL A 138 -0.98 5.99 -2.82
N TRP A 139 -1.49 5.61 -1.65
CA TRP A 139 -0.85 4.66 -0.73
C TRP A 139 -1.03 3.23 -1.23
N ILE A 140 0.06 2.45 -1.20
CA ILE A 140 0.12 1.05 -1.63
C ILE A 140 0.86 0.20 -0.60
N ASP A 141 0.85 -1.12 -0.83
CA ASP A 141 1.63 -2.10 -0.06
C ASP A 141 1.21 -2.25 1.41
N PHE A 142 0.09 -2.96 1.62
CA PHE A 142 -0.48 -3.23 2.93
C PHE A 142 -0.06 -4.60 3.49
N ASP A 143 1.05 -5.17 3.02
CA ASP A 143 1.50 -6.53 3.34
C ASP A 143 1.91 -6.72 4.82
N VAL A 144 2.22 -5.63 5.51
CA VAL A 144 2.54 -5.60 6.95
C VAL A 144 1.49 -4.86 7.78
N ALA A 145 0.41 -4.40 7.14
CA ALA A 145 -0.62 -3.61 7.77
C ALA A 145 -1.38 -4.42 8.84
N THR A 146 -1.87 -3.71 9.85
CA THR A 146 -2.77 -4.29 10.86
C THR A 146 -4.14 -3.69 10.74
N THR A 147 -5.16 -4.53 10.90
CA THR A 147 -6.56 -4.10 10.88
C THR A 147 -7.19 -4.27 12.26
N PHE A 148 -8.00 -3.31 12.70
CA PHE A 148 -8.67 -3.35 14.01
C PHE A 148 -10.15 -2.96 13.88
N THR A 149 -11.04 -3.73 14.51
CA THR A 149 -12.49 -3.48 14.44
C THR A 149 -12.89 -2.30 15.32
N ASP A 150 -12.32 -2.23 16.52
CA ASP A 150 -12.51 -1.14 17.47
C ASP A 150 -11.21 -0.34 17.61
N CYS A 151 -11.34 0.98 17.68
CA CYS A 151 -10.22 1.88 17.87
C CYS A 151 -10.15 2.30 19.34
N GLY A 152 -9.32 1.61 20.12
CA GLY A 152 -9.01 2.01 21.49
C GLY A 152 -8.00 3.15 21.55
N PRO A 153 -7.74 3.71 22.75
CA PRO A 153 -6.77 4.80 22.93
C PRO A 153 -5.36 4.46 22.42
N GLU A 154 -4.94 3.20 22.53
CA GLU A 154 -3.63 2.77 22.03
C GLU A 154 -3.59 2.75 20.50
N GLN A 155 -4.64 2.27 19.83
CA GLN A 155 -4.73 2.29 18.38
C GLN A 155 -4.76 3.73 17.85
N LEU A 156 -5.50 4.62 18.51
CA LEU A 156 -5.53 6.04 18.17
C LEU A 156 -4.15 6.68 18.30
N ALA A 157 -3.44 6.44 19.41
CA ALA A 157 -2.09 6.96 19.62
C ALA A 157 -1.10 6.47 18.55
N ARG A 158 -1.23 5.22 18.09
CA ARG A 158 -0.42 4.69 16.98
C ARG A 158 -0.76 5.36 15.65
N CYS A 159 -2.05 5.57 15.36
CA CYS A 159 -2.50 6.30 14.18
C CYS A 159 -1.97 7.74 14.17
N ASP A 160 -2.08 8.45 15.29
CA ASP A 160 -1.57 9.82 15.44
C ASP A 160 -0.06 9.89 15.24
N HIS A 161 0.68 8.89 15.77
CA HIS A 161 2.11 8.77 15.55
C HIS A 161 2.45 8.53 14.08
N GLU A 162 1.75 7.61 13.41
CA GLU A 162 1.93 7.34 11.97
C GLU A 162 1.62 8.59 11.12
N ILE A 163 0.59 9.38 11.44
CA ILE A 163 0.32 10.68 10.80
C ILE A 163 1.46 11.68 11.04
N ALA A 164 2.01 11.74 12.26
CA ALA A 164 3.11 12.64 12.57
C ALA A 164 4.37 12.29 11.77
N LEU A 165 4.66 10.99 11.60
CA LEU A 165 5.75 10.52 10.74
C LEU A 165 5.49 10.88 9.27
N VAL A 166 4.26 10.69 8.78
CA VAL A 166 3.89 11.09 7.40
C VAL A 166 4.10 12.58 7.17
N LYS A 167 3.77 13.43 8.15
CA LYS A 167 4.06 14.86 8.05
C LYS A 167 5.56 15.11 8.02
N GLY A 168 6.30 14.55 8.98
CA GLY A 168 7.74 14.77 9.13
C GLY A 168 8.55 14.37 7.89
N PHE A 169 8.25 13.23 7.28
CA PHE A 169 8.98 12.84 6.07
C PHE A 169 8.63 13.73 4.86
N GLY A 170 7.44 14.31 4.82
CA GLY A 170 7.08 15.31 3.82
C GLY A 170 7.92 16.59 3.93
N GLU A 171 8.24 17.00 5.15
CA GLU A 171 9.16 18.11 5.41
C GLU A 171 10.58 17.75 4.94
N ALA A 172 11.05 16.54 5.25
CA ALA A 172 12.36 16.07 4.80
C ALA A 172 12.47 15.99 3.27
N LEU A 173 11.43 15.52 2.57
CA LEU A 173 11.38 15.50 1.10
C LEU A 173 11.46 16.91 0.51
N ARG A 174 10.79 17.88 1.13
CA ARG A 174 10.81 19.29 0.71
C ARG A 174 12.19 19.90 0.91
N ASP A 175 12.84 19.64 2.04
CA ASP A 175 14.17 20.17 2.34
C ASP A 175 15.21 19.60 1.37
N ASP A 176 15.14 18.28 1.11
CA ASP A 176 16.00 17.62 0.12
C ASP A 176 15.76 18.14 -1.31
N GLN A 177 14.52 18.48 -1.66
CA GLN A 177 14.17 19.12 -2.93
C GLN A 177 14.79 20.51 -3.03
N ALA A 178 14.74 21.31 -1.96
CA ALA A 178 15.32 22.66 -1.91
C ALA A 178 16.86 22.62 -1.99
N GLU A 179 17.50 21.60 -1.41
CA GLU A 179 18.94 21.34 -1.54
C GLU A 179 19.34 20.81 -2.94
N GLY A 180 18.37 20.39 -3.77
CA GLY A 180 18.63 19.82 -5.09
C GLY A 180 19.25 18.42 -5.05
N LEU A 181 18.97 17.65 -3.99
CA LEU A 181 19.50 16.29 -3.85
C LEU A 181 18.86 15.33 -4.87
N PRO A 182 19.59 14.30 -5.34
CA PRO A 182 18.98 13.24 -6.12
C PRO A 182 18.01 12.40 -5.28
N PRO A 183 17.11 11.62 -5.92
CA PRO A 183 16.17 10.76 -5.23
C PRO A 183 16.87 9.73 -4.31
N ASN A 184 16.25 9.43 -3.17
CA ASN A 184 16.63 8.34 -2.25
C ASN A 184 18.06 8.47 -1.67
N THR A 185 18.54 9.69 -1.45
CA THR A 185 19.83 9.95 -0.79
C THR A 185 19.81 9.71 0.71
N LYS A 186 18.64 9.85 1.33
CA LYS A 186 18.42 9.67 2.76
C LYS A 186 17.32 8.63 2.98
N PHE A 187 17.40 7.95 4.13
CA PHE A 187 16.26 7.22 4.66
C PHE A 187 15.33 8.26 5.30
N TYR A 188 14.07 8.27 4.83
CA TYR A 188 13.01 9.14 5.30
C TYR A 188 12.18 8.45 6.38
#